data_AF-A0A8X6WID6-F1
#
_entry.id   AF-A0A8X6WID6-F1
#
_cell.length_a   1.000
_cell.length_b   1.000
_cell.length_c   1.000
_cell.angle_alpha   90.00
_cell.angle_beta   90.00
_cell.angle_gamma   90.00
#
_symmetry.space_group_name_H-M   'P 1'
#
loop_
_entity.id
_entity.type
_entity.pdbx_description
1 polymer ?
#
loop_
_entity_poly.entity_id
_entity_poly.type
_entity_poly.pdbx_seq_one_letter_code
_entity_poly.pdbx_strand_id
1 'polypeptide(L)' 'MSNLMPSDYDLRTALIFCYHLKKNAAESHQMLVEAYSGNALRHAQCYRWFEKFQNGDFDVRNEERGRPA' A
#
# COMPACT_ATOMS: atom_id res chain seq x y z
N MET A 1 -10.46 14.16 15.41
CA MET A 1 -9.74 12.98 14.90
C MET A 1 -8.29 13.39 14.75
N SER A 2 -7.36 12.71 15.42
CA SER A 2 -5.93 12.96 15.26
C SER A 2 -5.54 12.67 13.82
N ASN A 3 -4.94 13.65 13.14
CA ASN A 3 -4.37 13.48 11.80
C ASN A 3 -3.14 12.57 11.91
N LEU A 4 -3.37 11.26 12.04
CA LEU A 4 -2.37 10.23 11.78
C LEU A 4 -2.14 10.25 10.27
N MET A 5 -1.20 11.08 9.83
CA MET A 5 -0.62 10.99 8.49
C MET A 5 0.14 9.67 8.43
N PRO A 6 -0.40 8.63 7.77
CA PRO A 6 0.30 7.36 7.68
C PRO A 6 1.56 7.56 6.84
N SER A 7 2.66 6.93 7.24
CA SER A 7 3.83 6.86 6.37
C SER A 7 3.55 5.94 5.18
N ASP A 8 4.39 6.03 4.15
CA ASP A 8 4.39 5.08 3.04
C ASP A 8 4.46 3.62 3.52
N TYR A 9 5.22 3.36 4.58
CA TYR A 9 5.35 2.03 5.17
C TYR A 9 4.02 1.55 5.78
N ASP A 10 3.32 2.43 6.48
CA ASP A 10 2.02 2.12 7.10
C ASP A 10 0.97 1.82 6.04
N LEU A 11 0.93 2.61 4.95
CA LEU A 11 0.01 2.40 3.84
C LEU A 11 0.24 1.06 3.14
N ARG A 12 1.50 0.69 2.90
CA ARG A 12 1.86 -0.60 2.26
C ARG A 12 1.54 -1.78 3.16
N THR A 13 1.80 -1.65 4.46
CA THR A 13 1.45 -2.67 5.45
C THR A 13 -0.07 -2.85 5.53
N ALA A 14 -0.83 -1.75 5.47
CA ALA A 14 -2.29 -1.81 5.41
C ALA A 14 -2.79 -2.47 4.11
N LEU A 15 -2.11 -2.29 2.97
CA LEU A 15 -2.45 -3.02 1.74
C LEU A 15 -2.25 -4.53 1.87
N ILE A 16 -1.22 -4.99 2.59
CA ILE A 16 -1.02 -6.43 2.89
C ILE A 16 -2.21 -6.96 3.69
N PHE A 17 -2.64 -6.22 4.71
CA PHE A 17 -3.83 -6.58 5.48
C PHE A 17 -5.08 -6.71 4.59
N CYS A 18 -5.34 -5.73 3.73
CA CYS A 18 -6.45 -5.79 2.76
C CYS A 18 -6.33 -6.99 1.80
N TYR A 19 -5.12 -7.31 1.34
CA TYR A 19 -4.86 -8.47 0.50
C TYR A 19 -5.21 -9.79 1.21
N HIS A 20 -4.82 -9.93 2.49
CA HIS A 20 -5.20 -11.11 3.29
C HIS A 20 -6.70 -11.18 3.57
N LEU A 21 -7.40 -10.05 3.63
CA LEU A 21 -8.86 -9.98 3.66
C LEU A 21 -9.54 -10.33 2.32
N LYS A 22 -8.77 -10.77 1.31
CA LYS A 22 -9.26 -11.11 -0.04
C LYS A 22 -9.92 -9.93 -0.76
N LYS A 23 -9.55 -8.70 -0.38
CA LYS A 23 -9.93 -7.49 -1.12
C LYS A 23 -9.11 -7.37 -2.40
N ASN A 24 -9.68 -6.75 -3.42
CA ASN A 24 -8.92 -6.37 -4.61
C ASN A 24 -8.25 -4.99 -4.42
N ALA A 25 -7.39 -4.61 -5.36
CA ALA A 25 -6.62 -3.37 -5.27
C ALA A 25 -7.51 -2.10 -5.21
N ALA A 26 -8.64 -2.09 -5.92
CA ALA A 26 -9.56 -0.97 -5.94
C ALA A 26 -10.33 -0.82 -4.62
N GLU A 27 -10.85 -1.92 -4.08
CA GLU A 27 -11.49 -1.95 -2.75
C GLU A 27 -10.50 -1.50 -1.67
N SER A 28 -9.26 -2.01 -1.73
CA SER A 28 -8.22 -1.66 -0.76
C SER A 28 -7.85 -0.18 -0.82
N HIS A 29 -7.75 0.38 -2.02
CA HIS A 29 -7.54 1.81 -2.22
C HIS A 29 -8.69 2.65 -1.62
N GLN A 30 -9.95 2.25 -1.84
CA GLN A 30 -11.10 2.94 -1.25
C GLN A 30 -11.05 2.91 0.29
N MET A 31 -10.77 1.75 0.88
CA MET A 31 -10.62 1.61 2.33
C MET A 31 -9.52 2.52 2.90
N LEU A 32 -8.39 2.64 2.21
CA LEU A 32 -7.30 3.54 2.62
C LEU A 32 -7.68 5.02 2.49
N VAL A 33 -8.37 5.41 1.41
CA VAL A 33 -8.84 6.79 1.22
C VAL A 33 -9.83 7.19 2.32
N GLU A 34 -10.75 6.29 2.66
CA GLU A 34 -11.73 6.50 3.73
C GLU A 34 -11.06 6.62 5.11
N ALA A 35 -10.11 5.73 5.42
CA ALA A 35 -9.41 5.72 6.69
C ALA A 35 -8.45 6.92 6.88
N TYR A 36 -7.75 7.32 5.82
CA TYR A 36 -6.65 8.30 5.89
C TYR A 36 -6.96 9.64 5.20
N SER A 37 -8.21 9.85 4.80
CA SER A 37 -8.75 11.13 4.29
C SER A 37 -7.88 11.76 3.18
N GLY A 38 -7.54 10.97 2.16
CA GLY A 38 -6.84 11.45 0.96
C GLY A 38 -5.31 11.34 0.99
N ASN A 39 -4.69 10.97 2.12
CA ASN A 39 -3.25 10.65 2.20
C ASN A 39 -2.95 9.20 1.80
N ALA A 40 -3.79 8.61 0.96
CA ALA A 40 -3.63 7.24 0.51
C ALA A 40 -2.67 7.15 -0.68
N LEU A 41 -2.11 5.96 -0.89
CA LEU A 41 -1.34 5.64 -2.08
C LEU A 41 -2.17 5.93 -3.34
N ARG A 42 -1.51 6.36 -4.42
CA ARG A 42 -2.18 6.54 -5.71
C ARG A 42 -2.72 5.19 -6.18
N HIS A 43 -3.82 5.21 -6.92
CA HIS A 43 -4.43 4.00 -7.50
C HIS A 43 -3.39 3.10 -8.21
N ALA A 44 -2.52 3.67 -9.06
CA ALA A 44 -1.46 2.91 -9.74
C ALA A 44 -0.44 2.26 -8.79
N GLN A 45 -0.14 2.87 -7.64
CA GLN A 45 0.75 2.27 -6.64
C GLN A 45 0.07 1.09 -5.94
N CYS A 46 -1.22 1.19 -5.60
CA CYS A 46 -1.95 0.07 -5.02
C CYS A 46 -1.92 -1.16 -5.93
N TYR A 47 -2.10 -0.99 -7.24
CA TYR A 47 -2.06 -2.10 -8.19
C TYR A 47 -0.68 -2.75 -8.27
N ARG A 48 0.40 -1.96 -8.33
CA ARG A 48 1.78 -2.49 -8.32
C ARG A 48 2.08 -3.30 -7.06
N TRP A 49 1.63 -2.84 -5.89
CA TRP A 49 1.78 -3.58 -4.64
C TRP A 49 0.99 -4.89 -4.67
N PHE A 50 -0.22 -4.87 -5.21
CA PHE A 50 -1.02 -6.08 -5.37
C PHE A 50 -0.39 -7.11 -6.32
N GLU A 51 0.24 -6.67 -7.41
CA GLU A 51 1.03 -7.55 -8.28
C GLU A 51 2.21 -8.17 -7.52
N LYS A 52 2.92 -7.41 -6.67
CA LYS A 52 3.97 -7.96 -5.78
C LYS A 52 3.42 -9.03 -4.84
N PHE A 53 2.29 -8.76 -4.18
CA PHE A 53 1.67 -9.71 -3.24
C PHE A 53 1.20 -10.99 -3.94
N GLN A 54 0.69 -10.88 -5.17
CA GLN A 54 0.34 -12.05 -6.00
C GLN A 54 1.54 -12.93 -6.33
N ASN A 55 2.73 -12.33 -6.47
CA ASN A 55 4.00 -13.04 -6.65
C ASN A 55 4.58 -13.58 -5.32
N GLY A 56 3.90 -13.38 -4.19
CA GLY A 56 4.34 -13.80 -2.87
C GLY A 56 5.39 -12.89 -2.23
N ASP A 57 5.66 -11.72 -2.81
CA ASP A 57 6.57 -10.72 -2.24
C ASP A 57 5.78 -9.73 -1.38
N PHE A 58 5.98 -9.84 -0.06
CA PHE A 58 5.36 -9.00 0.96
C PHE A 58 6.35 -8.01 1.60
N ASP A 59 7.53 -7.80 1.01
CA ASP A 59 8.46 -6.78 1.51
C ASP A 59 7.97 -5.38 1.13
N VAL A 60 7.49 -4.66 2.15
CA VAL A 60 6.97 -3.28 2.05
C VAL A 60 8.06 -2.22 2.08
N ARG A 61 9.30 -2.59 2.41
CA ARG A 61 10.43 -1.66 2.36
C ARG A 61 10.64 -1.24 0.92
N ASN A 62 11.06 0.01 0.72
CA ASN A 62 11.58 0.36 -0.60
C ASN A 62 12.82 -0.52 -0.81
N GLU A 63 12.84 -1.28 -1.91
CA GLU A 63 14.10 -1.81 -2.42
C GLU A 63 15.04 -0.62 -2.50
N GLU A 64 16.21 -0.72 -1.84
CA GLU A 64 17.25 0.28 -2.00
C GLU A 64 17.49 0.39 -3.49
N ARG A 65 17.03 1.49 -4.10
CA ARG A 65 17.36 1.81 -5.49
C ARG A 65 18.86 1.99 -5.49
N GLY A 66 19.58 0.93 -5.80
CA GLY A 66 21.03 0.96 -6.00
C GLY A 66 21.31 2.17 -6.86
N ARG A 67 22.01 3.15 -6.28
CA ARG A 67 22.48 4.31 -7.03
C ARG A 67 23.30 3.75 -8.18
N PRO A 68 23.02 4.08 -9.46
CA PRO A 68 23.95 3.71 -10.51
C PRO A 68 25.29 4.34 -10.14
N ALA A 69 26.33 3.51 -10.09
CA ALA A 69 27.71 3.95 -9.93
C ALA A 69 28.14 4.82 -11.12
#